data_AF-K1T5A2-F1
#
_entry.id   AF-K1T5A2-F1
#
_cell.length_a   1.000
_cell.length_b   1.000
_cell.length_c   1.000
_cell.angle_alpha   90.00
_cell.angle_beta   90.00
_cell.angle_gamma   90.00
#
_symmetry.space_group_name_H-M   'P 1'
#
loop_
_entity.id
_entity.type
_entity.pdbx_description
1 polymer ?
#
loop_
_entity_poly.entity_id
_entity_poly.type
_entity_poly.pdbx_seq_one_letter_code
_entity_poly.pdbx_strand_id
1 'polypeptide(L)' 'MKALLSSTYFGPIQWYQKLNRYDECLIERHESFIKQTYRNRMLIPTTNGPLSLTIPTNHDISLSMKDIRISDHANWR' A
#
# COMPACT_ATOMS: atom_id res chain seq x y z
N MET A 1 -15.36 14.16 -12.43
CA MET A 1 -14.29 14.54 -11.46
C MET A 1 -13.21 13.48 -11.46
N LYS A 2 -11.94 13.88 -11.30
CA LYS A 2 -10.76 13.00 -11.38
C LYS A 2 -10.05 12.90 -10.03
N ALA A 3 -9.63 11.70 -9.66
CA ALA A 3 -8.81 11.46 -8.47
C ALA A 3 -7.46 10.85 -8.84
N LEU A 4 -6.40 11.27 -8.13
CA LEU A 4 -5.12 10.58 -8.12
C LEU A 4 -5.02 9.76 -6.83
N LEU A 5 -4.79 8.47 -6.98
CA LEU A 5 -4.67 7.51 -5.89
C LEU A 5 -3.23 7.01 -5.79
N SER A 6 -2.72 6.86 -4.57
CA SER A 6 -1.45 6.17 -4.35
C SER A 6 -1.61 4.67 -4.58
N SER A 7 -0.55 3.97 -4.99
CA SER A 7 -0.59 2.50 -4.97
C SER A 7 -0.72 1.97 -3.55
N THR A 8 -1.45 0.87 -3.43
CA THR A 8 -1.70 0.18 -2.17
C THR A 8 -1.94 -1.29 -2.48
N TYR A 9 -1.46 -2.21 -1.64
CA TYR A 9 -1.80 -3.63 -1.82
C TYR A 9 -3.20 -3.92 -1.24
N PHE A 10 -3.49 -3.37 -0.06
CA PHE A 10 -4.81 -3.41 0.57
C PHE A 10 -5.08 -2.06 1.24
N GLY A 11 -5.79 -1.19 0.50
CA GLY A 11 -5.99 0.20 0.88
C GLY A 11 -6.93 0.38 2.07
N PRO A 12 -6.90 1.55 2.71
CA PRO A 12 -7.90 1.90 3.71
C PRO A 12 -9.23 2.24 3.03
N ILE A 13 -10.34 2.27 3.78
CA ILE A 13 -11.68 2.51 3.22
C ILE A 13 -11.78 3.84 2.44
N GLN A 14 -11.00 4.86 2.82
CA GLN A 14 -10.97 6.14 2.10
C GLN A 14 -10.44 6.00 0.66
N TRP A 15 -9.54 5.05 0.41
CA TRP A 15 -9.03 4.76 -0.92
C TRP A 15 -10.15 4.19 -1.81
N TYR A 16 -10.88 3.19 -1.32
CA TYR A 16 -12.01 2.59 -2.03
C TYR A 16 -13.20 3.55 -2.16
N GLN A 17 -13.45 4.39 -1.16
CA GLN A 17 -14.47 5.41 -1.22
C GLN A 17 -14.19 6.42 -2.35
N LYS A 18 -12.93 6.82 -2.56
CA LYS A 18 -12.55 7.67 -3.69
C LYS A 18 -12.70 6.92 -5.01
N LEU A 19 -12.25 5.67 -5.06
CA LEU A 19 -12.44 4.81 -6.24
C LEU A 19 -13.92 4.74 -6.67
N ASN A 20 -14.84 4.62 -5.71
CA ASN A 20 -16.27 4.52 -5.99
C ASN A 20 -16.95 5.86 -6.33
N ARG A 21 -16.42 7.00 -5.85
CA ARG A 21 -17.08 8.32 -5.99
C ARG A 21 -16.61 9.14 -7.19
N TYR A 22 -15.46 8.83 -7.77
CA TYR A 22 -14.87 9.62 -8.85
C TYR A 22 -15.06 8.91 -10.19
N ASP A 23 -15.38 9.68 -11.22
CA ASP A 23 -15.60 9.16 -12.59
C ASP A 23 -14.31 8.58 -13.20
N GLU A 24 -13.16 9.13 -12.81
CA GLU A 24 -11.84 8.68 -13.27
C GLU A 24 -10.87 8.64 -12.09
N CYS A 25 -10.20 7.50 -11.91
CA CYS A 25 -9.13 7.32 -10.94
C CYS A 25 -7.83 6.96 -11.65
N LEU A 26 -6.77 7.72 -11.38
CA LEU A 26 -5.42 7.42 -11.85
C LEU A 26 -4.56 6.91 -10.71
N ILE A 27 -3.63 6.02 -11.04
CA ILE A 27 -2.53 5.61 -10.18
C ILE A 27 -1.24 5.88 -10.94
N GLU A 28 -0.28 6.54 -10.29
CA GLU A 28 1.00 6.87 -10.90
C GLU A 28 1.88 5.61 -10.99
N ARG A 29 2.48 5.36 -12.16
CA ARG A 29 3.17 4.10 -12.47
C ARG A 29 4.60 4.05 -11.93
N HIS A 30 5.26 5.19 -11.82
CA HIS A 30 6.68 5.33 -11.52
C HIS A 30 6.95 5.91 -10.14
N GLU A 31 6.06 5.63 -9.19
CA GLU A 31 6.09 6.27 -7.90
C GLU A 31 7.29 5.82 -7.07
N SER A 32 7.63 6.63 -6.06
CA SER A 32 8.61 6.26 -5.05
C SER A 32 7.94 5.49 -3.92
N PHE A 33 8.61 4.45 -3.44
CA PHE A 33 8.23 3.70 -2.25
C PHE A 33 8.50 4.54 -1.00
N ILE A 34 7.43 5.01 -0.38
CA ILE A 34 7.49 5.72 0.90
C ILE A 34 7.26 4.73 2.03
N LYS A 35 8.24 4.62 2.94
CA LYS A 35 8.15 3.76 4.13
C LYS A 35 6.96 4.14 4.99
N GLN A 36 6.45 3.17 5.76
CA GLN A 36 5.32 3.35 6.68
C GLN A 36 4.01 3.81 6.01
N THR A 37 3.78 3.44 4.74
CA THR A 37 2.53 3.74 4.01
C THR A 37 1.74 2.47 3.69
N TYR A 38 0.51 2.63 3.19
CA TYR A 38 -0.37 1.51 2.77
C TYR A 38 0.14 0.70 1.56
N ARG A 39 1.29 1.08 0.99
CA ARG A 39 2.00 0.30 -0.05
C ARG A 39 2.39 -1.10 0.41
N ASN A 40 2.73 -1.25 1.69
CA ASN A 40 3.09 -2.53 2.29
C ASN A 40 2.48 -2.71 3.69
N ARG A 41 1.55 -1.86 4.11
CA ARG A 41 0.80 -2.00 5.36
C ARG A 41 -0.71 -2.03 5.15
N MET A 42 -1.44 -2.72 6.00
CA MET A 42 -2.89 -2.63 6.07
C MET A 42 -3.38 -2.72 7.51
N LEU A 43 -4.60 -2.24 7.73
CA LEU A 43 -5.32 -2.41 8.98
C LEU A 43 -6.49 -3.37 8.73
N ILE A 44 -6.58 -4.43 9.51
CA ILE A 44 -7.74 -5.33 9.50
C ILE A 44 -8.49 -5.27 10.82
N PRO A 45 -9.82 -5.38 10.80
CA PRO A 45 -10.58 -5.55 12.03
C PRO A 45 -10.38 -6.96 12.58
N THR A 46 -10.18 -7.07 13.89
CA THR A 46 -10.18 -8.34 14.64
C THR A 46 -11.06 -8.20 15.88
N THR A 47 -11.32 -9.31 16.58
CA THR A 47 -12.08 -9.30 17.85
C THR A 47 -11.41 -8.45 18.94
N ASN A 48 -10.08 -8.25 18.85
CA ASN A 48 -9.30 -7.46 19.79
C ASN A 48 -9.01 -6.04 19.28
N GLY A 49 -9.79 -5.57 18.29
CA GLY A 49 -9.59 -4.27 17.65
C GLY A 49 -8.77 -4.34 16.36
N PRO A 50 -8.36 -3.18 15.80
CA PRO A 50 -7.61 -3.13 14.56
C PRO A 50 -6.22 -3.76 14.70
N LEU A 51 -5.91 -4.73 13.85
CA LEU A 51 -4.58 -5.30 13.72
C LEU A 51 -3.84 -4.67 12.54
N SER A 52 -2.61 -4.20 12.79
CA SER A 52 -1.72 -3.68 11.76
C SER A 52 -0.86 -4.79 11.19
N LEU A 53 -1.01 -5.07 9.90
CA LEU A 53 -0.19 -6.03 9.16
C LEU A 53 0.80 -5.27 8.27
N THR A 54 2.00 -5.84 8.10
CA THR A 54 3.05 -5.29 7.25
C THR A 54 3.67 -6.40 6.41
N ILE A 55 3.70 -6.21 5.08
CA ILE A 55 4.50 -7.03 4.17
C ILE A 55 5.95 -6.52 4.27
N PRO A 56 6.90 -7.35 4.73
CA PRO A 56 8.29 -6.93 4.82
C PRO A 56 8.89 -6.78 3.42
N THR A 57 9.71 -5.76 3.26
CA THR A 57 10.38 -5.43 1.99
C THR A 57 11.88 -5.30 2.22
N ASN A 58 12.69 -5.65 1.23
CA ASN A 58 14.12 -5.46 1.29
C ASN A 58 14.48 -3.96 1.31
N HIS A 59 15.60 -3.65 1.94
CA HIS A 59 16.16 -2.32 1.99
C HIS A 59 17.24 -2.17 0.92
N ASP A 60 16.80 -1.86 -0.30
CA ASP A 60 17.71 -1.56 -1.41
C ASP A 60 17.94 -0.05 -1.55
N ILE A 61 18.94 0.32 -2.37
CA ILE A 61 19.32 1.72 -2.63
C ILE A 61 18.22 2.47 -3.38
N SER A 62 17.45 1.77 -4.23
CA SER A 62 16.40 2.39 -5.03
C SER A 62 15.15 2.68 -4.21
N LEU A 63 14.64 3.90 -4.33
CA LEU A 63 13.31 4.27 -3.85
C LEU A 63 12.23 4.00 -4.89
N SER A 64 12.56 3.57 -6.12
CA SER A 64 11.53 3.33 -7.14
C SER A 64 10.67 2.13 -6.77
N MET A 65 9.35 2.31 -6.77
CA MET A 65 8.38 1.29 -6.38
C MET A 65 8.56 -0.04 -7.15
N LYS A 66 8.93 0.04 -8.43
CA LYS A 66 9.16 -1.14 -9.31
C LYS A 66 10.35 -2.00 -8.87
N ASP A 67 11.32 -1.40 -8.17
CA ASP A 67 12.56 -2.05 -7.76
C ASP A 67 12.42 -2.70 -6.38
N ILE A 68 11.37 -2.35 -5.61
CA ILE A 68 11.13 -2.90 -4.29
C ILE A 68 10.81 -4.41 -4.38
N ARG A 69 11.42 -5.18 -3.49
CA ARG A 69 11.20 -6.63 -3.37
C ARG A 69 10.68 -6.96 -1.99
N ILE A 70 9.80 -7.96 -1.94
CA ILE A 70 9.32 -8.54 -0.69
C ILE A 70 10.48 -9.32 -0.05
N SER A 71 10.62 -9.23 1.27
CA SER A 71 11.69 -9.89 2.00
C SER A 71 11.31 -11.32 2.39
N ASP A 72 12.23 -12.27 2.23
CA ASP A 72 12.04 -13.68 2.63
C ASP A 72 12.68 -14.01 3.99
N HIS A 73 13.26 -13.03 4.68
CA HIS A 73 14.04 -13.27 5.92
C HIS A 73 13.20 -13.60 7.16
N ALA A 74 11.90 -13.32 7.14
CA ALA A 74 11.00 -13.53 8.28
C ALA A 74 9.92 -14.56 7.94
N ASN A 75 9.42 -15.26 8.95
CA ASN A 75 8.25 -16.12 8.80
C ASN A 75 6.96 -15.28 8.88
N TRP A 76 6.66 -14.54 7.81
CA TRP A 76 5.49 -13.66 7.69
C TRP A 76 4.41 -14.21 6.74
N ARG A 77 4.67 -15.36 6.10
CA ARG A 77 3.74 -16.09 5.24
C ARG A 77 3.21 -17.33 5.93
#